data_AF-A0A7V8JLK6-F1
#
_entry.id   AF-A0A7V8JLK6-F1
#
_cell.length_a   1.000
_cell.length_b   1.000
_cell.length_c   1.000
_cell.angle_alpha   90.00
_cell.angle_beta   90.00
_cell.angle_gamma   90.00
#
_symmetry.space_group_name_H-M   'P 1'
#
loop_
_entity.id
_entity.type
_entity.pdbx_description
1 polymer ?
#
loop_
_entity_poly.entity_id
_entity_poly.type
_entity_poly.pdbx_seq_one_letter_code
_entity_poly.pdbx_strand_id
1 'polypeptide(L)'
;MSLPPPLPSPVPAGNDADTAPEHRLHPLSWLFVLLMQLRHYLVPLIALVVFGQHGDRDPMITHLVSVAVIVVLVGMSIAQYLSYRYRIGADAITVRSGVLSRNRREIPFARIHNVEVQQNPLHHVFGVAEVRLESTGGTEPETHMRVLRLDQALALEQLVRQRAHAPAAAPAAAAPELLEGAAPATAAPLPDTHEQVLLRLSTWDLVKLGLLSNRGWVLVVAGLGLLVQLAPRAHMYRVLAEGGREAFGYASHLQQGLGSTLVAVVVAALLLGWLLLRALPVALAILRYHGFTLGEQDRRLTVVSGLFSRTRSSVARRRIQAWTLQETLLQRLFGQRQLRIDSAAGGPAHGHHRALRELVPLAPQAVCERLVQHLLPQLQWPPAHRQPVATRGWWRLSLDGLLLVPLISAALTWRWGPLGLLPLAWLPVSLWAARQQMARIGWHVDARLVAVRGGWWRR
;
A
#
# COMPACT_ATOMS: atom_id res chain seq x y z
N MET A 1 -3.07 29.13 11.03
CA MET A 1 -4.45 28.62 11.02
C MET A 1 -5.15 29.25 9.82
N SER A 2 -5.16 28.56 8.68
CA SER A 2 -5.92 28.99 7.50
C SER A 2 -7.33 28.45 7.62
N LEU A 3 -8.33 29.34 7.59
CA LEU A 3 -9.75 28.99 7.57
C LEU A 3 -10.04 27.94 6.47
N PRO A 4 -10.92 26.96 6.71
CA PRO A 4 -11.37 26.09 5.65
C PRO A 4 -12.05 26.93 4.55
N PRO A 5 -11.81 26.63 3.27
CA PRO A 5 -12.48 27.34 2.18
C PRO A 5 -13.99 27.14 2.26
N PRO A 6 -14.79 28.12 1.82
CA PRO A 6 -16.23 28.05 1.90
C PRO A 6 -16.74 26.83 1.15
N LEU A 7 -17.64 26.08 1.80
CA LEU A 7 -18.37 24.98 1.18
C LEU A 7 -19.07 25.49 -0.08
N PRO A 8 -19.09 24.72 -1.18
CA PRO A 8 -19.94 25.05 -2.32
C PRO A 8 -21.39 25.14 -1.83
N SER A 9 -22.10 26.17 -2.29
CA SER A 9 -23.48 26.47 -1.92
C SER A 9 -24.39 25.25 -2.07
N PRO A 10 -25.31 25.01 -1.10
CA PRO A 10 -26.24 23.88 -1.17
C PRO A 10 -27.11 24.01 -2.43
N VAL A 11 -27.06 23.00 -3.29
CA VAL A 11 -27.96 22.88 -4.45
C VAL A 11 -29.37 22.58 -3.93
N PRO A 12 -30.41 23.28 -4.41
CA PRO A 12 -31.78 23.09 -3.92
C PRO A 12 -32.26 21.66 -4.13
N ALA A 13 -32.95 21.12 -3.13
CA ALA A 13 -33.58 19.81 -3.16
C ALA A 13 -34.81 19.85 -4.08
N GLY A 14 -34.64 19.37 -5.31
CA GLY A 14 -35.70 19.16 -6.28
C GLY A 14 -35.21 18.14 -7.31
N ASN A 15 -36.13 17.51 -8.05
CA ASN A 15 -35.89 16.46 -9.05
C ASN A 15 -34.95 16.84 -10.23
N ASP A 16 -34.23 17.95 -10.12
CA ASP A 16 -33.28 18.46 -11.10
C ASP A 16 -31.89 17.86 -10.87
N ALA A 17 -31.80 16.53 -10.89
CA ALA A 17 -30.51 15.86 -11.03
C ALA A 17 -29.73 16.34 -12.29
N ASP A 18 -30.40 17.05 -13.21
CA ASP A 18 -29.84 17.59 -14.46
C ASP A 18 -29.35 19.05 -14.45
N THR A 19 -29.52 19.83 -13.38
CA THR A 19 -29.10 21.25 -13.35
C THR A 19 -27.79 21.53 -12.60
N ALA A 20 -27.19 20.52 -11.94
CA ALA A 20 -25.92 20.69 -11.25
C ALA A 20 -24.75 20.95 -12.23
N PRO A 21 -23.89 21.97 -12.00
CA PRO A 21 -22.84 22.36 -12.95
C PRO A 21 -21.84 21.21 -13.20
N GLU A 22 -21.57 20.92 -14.48
CA GLU A 22 -20.52 19.98 -14.88
C GLU A 22 -19.15 20.56 -14.53
N HIS A 23 -18.38 19.83 -13.73
CA HIS A 23 -17.03 20.23 -13.39
C HIS A 23 -16.02 19.52 -14.28
N ARG A 24 -15.03 20.27 -14.74
CA ARG A 24 -13.86 19.73 -15.43
C ARG A 24 -12.80 19.34 -14.41
N LEU A 25 -12.00 18.34 -14.76
CA LEU A 25 -10.80 18.02 -14.00
C LEU A 25 -9.84 19.22 -13.93
N HIS A 26 -8.94 19.20 -12.95
CA HIS A 26 -7.90 20.22 -12.85
C HIS A 26 -7.06 20.26 -14.14
N PRO A 27 -6.65 21.44 -14.64
CA PRO A 27 -5.82 21.58 -15.85
C PRO A 27 -4.48 20.85 -15.81
N LEU A 28 -4.02 20.40 -14.64
CA LEU A 28 -2.79 19.60 -14.53
C LEU A 28 -3.04 18.09 -14.63
N SER A 29 -4.29 17.65 -14.73
CA SER A 29 -4.63 16.23 -14.83
C SER A 29 -3.98 15.57 -16.05
N TRP A 30 -3.83 16.24 -17.20
CA TRP A 30 -3.13 15.67 -18.36
C TRP A 30 -1.67 15.30 -18.06
N LEU A 31 -0.98 16.08 -17.21
CA LEU A 31 0.40 15.80 -16.81
C LEU A 31 0.47 14.53 -15.95
N PHE A 32 -0.49 14.32 -15.06
CA PHE A 32 -0.55 13.11 -14.23
C PHE A 32 -0.92 11.87 -15.03
N VAL A 33 -1.82 12.02 -16.00
CA VAL A 33 -2.16 10.95 -16.94
C VAL A 33 -0.93 10.58 -17.77
N LEU A 34 -0.22 11.60 -18.28
CA LEU A 34 1.02 11.40 -19.01
C LEU A 34 2.06 10.68 -18.16
N LEU A 35 2.25 11.09 -16.90
CA LEU A 35 3.21 10.48 -15.99
C LEU A 35 2.85 9.02 -15.64
N MET A 36 1.56 8.74 -15.43
CA MET A 36 1.08 7.36 -15.23
C MET A 36 1.34 6.49 -16.47
N GLN A 37 1.09 7.04 -17.66
CA GLN A 37 1.32 6.34 -18.91
C GLN A 37 2.82 6.13 -19.15
N LEU A 38 3.63 7.16 -18.90
CA LEU A 38 5.09 7.09 -19.00
C LEU A 38 5.63 5.99 -18.09
N ARG A 39 5.14 5.83 -16.86
CA ARG A 39 5.54 4.72 -15.98
C ARG A 39 5.24 3.34 -16.59
N HIS A 40 4.09 3.16 -17.25
CA HIS A 40 3.72 1.90 -17.88
C HIS A 40 4.54 1.60 -19.13
N TYR A 41 4.86 2.64 -19.91
CA TYR A 41 5.63 2.53 -21.15
C TYR A 41 7.13 2.75 -20.98
N LEU A 42 7.62 3.07 -19.77
CA LEU A 42 9.03 3.37 -19.50
C LEU A 42 9.93 2.19 -19.88
N VAL A 43 9.57 0.98 -19.44
CA VAL A 43 10.36 -0.23 -19.70
C VAL A 43 10.38 -0.56 -21.20
N PRO A 44 9.24 -0.62 -21.92
CA PRO A 44 9.24 -0.75 -23.37
C PRO A 44 10.03 0.33 -24.10
N LEU A 45 9.94 1.60 -23.64
CA LEU A 45 10.65 2.72 -24.25
C LEU A 45 12.16 2.60 -24.06
N ILE A 46 12.61 2.30 -22.85
CA ILE A 46 14.04 2.05 -22.58
C ILE A 46 14.52 0.84 -23.36
N ALA A 47 13.74 -0.24 -23.42
CA ALA A 47 14.08 -1.41 -24.21
C ALA A 47 14.17 -1.06 -25.71
N LEU A 48 13.24 -0.28 -26.25
CA LEU A 48 13.29 0.19 -27.64
C LEU A 48 14.55 1.03 -27.90
N VAL A 49 14.92 1.93 -26.99
CA VAL A 49 16.11 2.77 -27.14
C VAL A 49 17.40 1.94 -27.03
N VAL A 50 17.51 1.06 -26.04
CA VAL A 50 18.72 0.28 -25.77
C VAL A 50 18.91 -0.85 -26.79
N PHE A 51 17.85 -1.63 -27.08
CA PHE A 51 17.92 -2.73 -28.05
C PHE A 51 17.74 -2.26 -29.49
N GLY A 52 17.09 -1.12 -29.73
CA GLY A 52 16.96 -0.53 -31.06
C GLY A 52 18.27 0.06 -31.60
N GLN A 53 19.26 0.30 -30.74
CA GLN A 53 20.61 0.74 -31.13
C GLN A 53 21.54 -0.41 -31.56
N HIS A 54 21.16 -1.67 -31.36
CA HIS A 54 22.01 -2.85 -31.64
C HIS A 54 21.75 -3.51 -33.00
N GLY A 55 20.86 -2.96 -33.84
CA GLY A 55 20.61 -3.47 -35.19
C GLY A 55 21.17 -2.54 -36.27
N ASP A 56 21.43 -3.07 -37.48
CA ASP A 56 21.83 -2.32 -38.70
C ASP A 56 20.78 -1.30 -39.20
N ARG A 57 19.82 -0.90 -38.35
CA ARG A 57 18.82 0.11 -38.68
C ARG A 57 19.45 1.49 -38.54
N ASP A 58 19.15 2.34 -39.52
CA ASP A 58 19.57 3.75 -39.52
C ASP A 58 19.20 4.42 -38.17
N PRO A 59 20.18 5.00 -37.45
CA PRO A 59 19.94 5.66 -36.16
C PRO A 59 18.87 6.75 -36.25
N MET A 60 18.71 7.40 -37.41
CA MET A 60 17.70 8.43 -37.61
C MET A 60 16.27 7.88 -37.49
N ILE A 61 16.02 6.66 -38.01
CA ILE A 61 14.70 6.02 -37.95
C ILE A 61 14.35 5.65 -36.50
N THR A 62 15.31 5.13 -35.74
CA THR A 62 15.10 4.75 -34.33
C THR A 62 14.76 5.96 -33.46
N HIS A 63 15.41 7.11 -33.69
CA HIS A 63 15.06 8.36 -33.01
C HIS A 63 13.67 8.87 -33.42
N LEU A 64 13.33 8.82 -34.71
CA LEU A 64 12.05 9.30 -35.22
C LEU A 64 10.87 8.47 -34.70
N VAL A 65 11.02 7.15 -34.62
CA VAL A 65 10.02 6.25 -34.01
C VAL A 65 9.86 6.56 -32.52
N SER A 66 10.97 6.77 -31.80
CA SER A 66 10.92 7.11 -30.36
C SER A 66 10.18 8.41 -30.11
N VAL A 67 10.45 9.45 -30.89
CA VAL A 67 9.74 10.74 -30.83
C VAL A 67 8.26 10.57 -31.20
N ALA A 68 7.95 9.82 -32.26
CA ALA A 68 6.57 9.56 -32.67
C ALA A 68 5.77 8.86 -31.56
N VAL A 69 6.35 7.89 -30.87
CA VAL A 69 5.72 7.22 -29.71
C VAL A 69 5.44 8.22 -28.59
N ILE A 70 6.40 9.10 -28.26
CA ILE A 70 6.21 10.13 -27.23
C ILE A 70 5.08 11.09 -27.62
N VAL A 71 5.05 11.55 -28.87
CA VAL A 71 4.02 12.47 -29.38
C VAL A 71 2.63 11.82 -29.32
N VAL A 72 2.50 10.57 -29.76
CA VAL A 72 1.23 9.81 -29.68
C VAL A 72 0.79 9.65 -28.22
N LEU A 73 1.72 9.35 -27.31
CA LEU A 73 1.44 9.22 -25.88
C LEU A 73 0.90 10.52 -25.27
N VAL A 74 1.55 11.65 -25.59
CA VAL A 74 1.13 12.99 -25.14
C VAL A 74 -0.23 13.36 -25.72
N GLY A 75 -0.43 13.16 -27.03
CA GLY A 75 -1.70 13.43 -27.71
C GLY A 75 -2.86 12.63 -27.12
N MET A 76 -2.64 11.33 -26.87
CA MET A 76 -3.62 10.46 -26.20
C MET A 76 -3.93 10.93 -24.78
N SER A 77 -2.92 11.37 -24.01
CA SER A 77 -3.12 11.89 -22.65
C SER A 77 -3.98 13.17 -22.64
N ILE A 78 -3.71 14.09 -23.56
CA ILE A 78 -4.50 15.33 -23.70
C ILE A 78 -5.93 15.02 -24.11
N ALA A 79 -6.14 14.14 -25.10
CA ALA A 79 -7.47 13.72 -25.52
C ALA A 79 -8.25 13.05 -24.37
N GLN A 80 -7.58 12.22 -23.56
CA GLN A 80 -8.21 11.59 -22.40
C GLN A 80 -8.57 12.62 -21.31
N TYR A 81 -7.74 13.65 -21.10
CA TYR A 81 -8.04 14.74 -20.19
C TYR A 81 -9.29 15.53 -20.63
N LEU A 82 -9.37 15.90 -21.91
CA LEU A 82 -10.48 16.69 -22.46
C LEU A 82 -11.81 15.94 -22.48
N SER A 83 -11.78 14.61 -22.54
CA SER A 83 -12.99 13.76 -22.54
C SER A 83 -13.54 13.45 -21.13
N TYR A 84 -12.82 13.81 -20.06
CA TYR A 84 -13.23 13.48 -18.70
C TYR A 84 -14.05 14.61 -18.07
N ARG A 85 -15.28 14.30 -17.63
CA ARG A 85 -16.16 15.24 -16.93
C ARG A 85 -16.78 14.56 -15.71
N TYR A 86 -16.95 15.30 -14.62
CA TYR A 86 -17.64 14.80 -13.43
C TYR A 86 -18.71 15.78 -12.97
N ARG A 87 -19.76 15.24 -12.35
CA ARG A 87 -20.84 16.02 -11.74
C ARG A 87 -21.19 15.39 -10.40
N ILE A 88 -21.28 16.24 -9.38
CA ILE A 88 -21.63 15.87 -8.01
C ILE A 88 -23.12 16.20 -7.84
N GLY A 89 -23.97 15.18 -7.79
CA GLY A 89 -25.40 15.33 -7.53
C GLY A 89 -25.74 15.33 -6.04
N ALA A 90 -27.04 15.31 -5.72
CA ALA A 90 -27.53 15.17 -4.33
C ALA A 90 -27.23 13.77 -3.77
N ASP A 91 -27.56 12.73 -4.53
CA ASP A 91 -27.47 11.32 -4.08
C ASP A 91 -26.39 10.49 -4.79
N ALA A 92 -25.84 10.97 -5.90
CA ALA A 92 -24.86 10.24 -6.69
C ALA A 92 -23.81 11.14 -7.34
N ILE A 93 -22.62 10.57 -7.56
CA ILE A 93 -21.57 11.15 -8.39
C ILE A 93 -21.67 10.52 -9.78
N THR A 94 -21.82 11.36 -10.80
CA THR A 94 -21.81 10.91 -12.20
C THR A 94 -20.48 11.26 -12.86
N VAL A 95 -19.81 10.26 -13.42
CA VAL A 95 -18.53 10.39 -14.14
C VAL A 95 -18.75 10.04 -15.60
N ARG A 96 -18.31 10.90 -16.51
CA ARG A 96 -18.32 10.69 -17.96
C ARG A 96 -16.88 10.65 -18.45
N SER A 97 -16.52 9.60 -19.19
CA SER A 97 -15.17 9.40 -19.71
C SER A 97 -15.19 8.71 -21.07
N GLY A 98 -14.20 8.99 -21.93
CA GLY A 98 -13.99 8.24 -23.16
C GLY A 98 -13.68 9.12 -24.37
N VAL A 99 -12.62 8.76 -25.10
CA VAL A 99 -12.23 9.44 -26.34
C VAL A 99 -12.99 8.86 -27.54
N LEU A 100 -12.99 7.52 -27.68
CA LEU A 100 -13.69 6.79 -28.74
C LEU A 100 -15.01 6.16 -28.23
N SER A 101 -14.97 5.48 -27.08
CA SER A 101 -16.13 4.86 -26.45
C SER A 101 -16.57 5.69 -25.26
N ARG A 102 -17.76 6.30 -25.33
CA ARG A 102 -18.32 7.15 -24.28
C ARG A 102 -18.90 6.28 -23.17
N ASN A 103 -18.29 6.34 -21.99
CA ASN A 103 -18.73 5.64 -20.80
C ASN A 103 -19.30 6.63 -19.77
N ARG A 104 -20.53 6.38 -19.29
CA ARG A 104 -21.19 7.16 -18.23
C ARG A 104 -21.43 6.23 -17.04
N ARG A 105 -20.88 6.61 -15.88
CA ARG A 105 -20.96 5.83 -14.65
C ARG A 105 -21.59 6.67 -13.55
N GLU A 106 -22.60 6.13 -12.89
CA GLU A 106 -23.29 6.78 -11.78
C GLU A 106 -23.03 5.99 -10.49
N ILE A 107 -22.51 6.67 -9.48
CA ILE A 107 -22.07 6.08 -8.22
C ILE A 107 -22.85 6.76 -7.09
N PRO A 108 -23.93 6.14 -6.59
CA PRO A 108 -24.66 6.64 -5.44
C PRO A 108 -23.78 6.74 -4.20
N PHE A 109 -23.92 7.78 -3.39
CA PHE A 109 -23.16 7.97 -2.14
C PHE A 109 -23.33 6.79 -1.19
N ALA A 110 -24.53 6.20 -1.12
CA ALA A 110 -24.82 5.00 -0.34
C ALA A 110 -24.00 3.77 -0.75
N ARG A 111 -23.50 3.73 -2.00
CA ARG A 111 -22.63 2.66 -2.51
C ARG A 111 -21.14 2.94 -2.32
N ILE A 112 -20.74 4.16 -1.98
CA ILE A 112 -19.34 4.52 -1.71
C ILE A 112 -18.99 4.08 -0.27
N HIS A 113 -18.09 3.10 -0.14
CA HIS A 113 -17.73 2.55 1.17
C HIS A 113 -16.36 2.95 1.64
N ASN A 114 -15.40 3.07 0.72
CA ASN A 114 -14.05 3.51 1.02
C ASN A 114 -13.74 4.77 0.21
N VAL A 115 -13.12 5.74 0.87
CA VAL A 115 -12.61 6.96 0.26
C VAL A 115 -11.14 7.06 0.63
N GLU A 116 -10.28 7.04 -0.37
CA GLU A 116 -8.84 7.27 -0.22
C GLU A 116 -8.46 8.55 -0.94
N VAL A 117 -7.86 9.49 -0.22
CA VAL A 117 -7.29 10.74 -0.73
C VAL A 117 -5.78 10.60 -0.71
N GLN A 118 -5.15 10.61 -1.89
CA GLN A 118 -3.70 10.46 -2.05
C GLN A 118 -3.07 11.74 -2.63
N GLN A 119 -2.11 12.29 -1.90
CA GLN A 119 -1.34 13.46 -2.29
C GLN A 119 0.16 13.09 -2.39
N ASN A 120 0.63 12.80 -3.59
CA ASN A 120 2.06 12.59 -3.89
C ASN A 120 2.85 13.92 -3.86
N PRO A 121 4.20 13.91 -3.87
CA PRO A 121 4.99 15.15 -3.90
C PRO A 121 4.60 16.10 -5.02
N LEU A 122 4.34 15.56 -6.22
CA LEU A 122 3.84 16.35 -7.33
C LEU A 122 2.44 16.92 -7.04
N HIS A 123 1.54 16.14 -6.45
CA HIS A 123 0.23 16.63 -6.03
C HIS A 123 0.34 17.74 -4.98
N HIS A 124 1.32 17.64 -4.07
CA HIS A 124 1.59 18.65 -3.04
C HIS A 124 2.08 19.97 -3.64
N VAL A 125 3.05 19.92 -4.57
CA VAL A 125 3.56 21.11 -5.27
C VAL A 125 2.45 21.82 -6.05
N PHE A 126 1.51 21.06 -6.63
CA PHE A 126 0.44 21.60 -7.46
C PHE A 126 -0.91 21.81 -6.71
N GLY A 127 -0.97 21.59 -5.39
CA GLY A 127 -2.18 21.82 -4.58
C GLY A 127 -3.38 20.90 -4.92
N VAL A 128 -3.10 19.73 -5.49
CA VAL A 128 -4.14 18.76 -5.92
C VAL A 128 -4.08 17.47 -5.09
N ALA A 129 -5.07 16.60 -5.23
CA ALA A 129 -5.12 15.28 -4.62
C ALA A 129 -5.91 14.30 -5.50
N GLU A 130 -5.46 13.05 -5.57
CA GLU A 130 -6.22 11.96 -6.20
C GLU A 130 -7.23 11.42 -5.21
N VAL A 131 -8.50 11.28 -5.61
CA VAL A 131 -9.55 10.67 -4.78
C VAL A 131 -9.95 9.34 -5.39
N ARG A 132 -9.82 8.27 -4.62
CA ARG A 132 -10.25 6.93 -5.01
C ARG A 132 -11.49 6.57 -4.22
N LEU A 133 -12.54 6.22 -4.95
CA LEU A 133 -13.83 5.83 -4.40
C LEU A 133 -14.06 4.36 -4.71
N GLU A 134 -14.23 3.55 -3.67
CA GLU A 134 -14.63 2.14 -3.85
C GLU A 134 -16.14 2.03 -3.70
N SER A 135 -16.76 1.41 -4.71
CA SER A 135 -18.20 1.17 -4.77
C SER A 135 -18.50 -0.33 -4.94
N THR A 136 -19.51 -0.81 -4.23
CA THR A 136 -19.99 -2.20 -4.35
C THR A 136 -20.85 -2.37 -5.60
N GLY A 137 -20.52 -3.36 -6.46
CA GLY A 137 -21.41 -3.83 -7.53
C GLY A 137 -20.97 -3.53 -8.97
N GLY A 138 -19.66 -3.39 -9.24
CA GLY A 138 -19.11 -3.34 -10.59
C GLY A 138 -17.99 -4.35 -10.79
N THR A 139 -17.89 -4.94 -11.98
CA THR A 139 -16.79 -5.82 -12.41
C THR A 139 -15.43 -5.10 -12.45
N GLU A 140 -15.43 -3.76 -12.49
CA GLU A 140 -14.26 -2.93 -12.21
C GLU A 140 -14.43 -2.25 -10.83
N PRO A 141 -13.66 -2.65 -9.82
CA PRO A 141 -13.87 -2.24 -8.43
C PRO A 141 -13.37 -0.82 -8.08
N GLU A 142 -12.72 -0.10 -8.99
CA GLU A 142 -11.99 1.13 -8.63
C GLU A 142 -12.26 2.23 -9.67
N THR A 143 -13.16 3.17 -9.36
CA THR A 143 -13.20 4.43 -10.14
C THR A 143 -12.17 5.36 -9.53
N HIS A 144 -10.98 5.41 -10.14
CA HIS A 144 -10.00 6.45 -9.89
C HIS A 144 -10.61 7.80 -10.31
N MET A 145 -11.18 8.55 -9.38
CA MET A 145 -11.52 9.94 -9.65
C MET A 145 -10.21 10.72 -9.71
N ARG A 146 -9.84 11.09 -10.94
CA ARG A 146 -8.58 11.78 -11.21
C ARG A 146 -8.59 13.15 -10.54
N VAL A 147 -7.51 13.41 -9.80
CA VAL A 147 -6.94 14.70 -9.41
C VAL A 147 -7.95 15.85 -9.26
N LEU A 148 -8.50 16.00 -8.06
CA LEU A 148 -9.27 17.17 -7.62
C LEU A 148 -8.35 18.17 -6.91
N ARG A 149 -8.79 19.42 -6.74
CA ARG A 149 -8.12 20.34 -5.79
C ARG A 149 -8.19 19.75 -4.38
N LEU A 150 -7.16 19.95 -3.55
CA LEU A 150 -7.11 19.39 -2.20
C LEU A 150 -8.37 19.73 -1.39
N ASP A 151 -8.80 20.99 -1.44
CA ASP A 151 -9.98 21.46 -0.73
C ASP A 151 -11.26 20.77 -1.19
N GLN A 152 -11.39 20.56 -2.50
CA GLN A 152 -12.53 19.84 -3.07
C GLN A 152 -12.49 18.35 -2.73
N ALA A 153 -11.30 17.75 -2.67
CA ALA A 153 -11.12 16.36 -2.26
C ALA A 153 -11.52 16.15 -0.79
N LEU A 154 -11.12 17.05 0.09
CA LEU A 154 -11.49 17.03 1.51
C LEU A 154 -12.98 17.33 1.70
N ALA A 155 -13.52 18.30 0.97
CA ALA A 155 -14.96 18.60 1.00
C ALA A 155 -15.79 17.42 0.46
N LEU A 156 -15.32 16.74 -0.59
CA LEU A 156 -15.97 15.53 -1.12
C LEU A 156 -15.93 14.38 -0.11
N GLU A 157 -14.79 14.17 0.57
CA GLU A 157 -14.68 13.19 1.65
C GLU A 157 -15.69 13.49 2.77
N GLN A 158 -15.77 14.75 3.21
CA GLN A 158 -16.72 15.18 4.23
C GLN A 158 -18.18 15.03 3.79
N LEU A 159 -18.49 15.36 2.53
CA LEU A 159 -19.83 15.25 1.97
C LEU A 159 -20.25 13.79 1.81
N VAL A 160 -19.38 12.93 1.29
CA VAL A 160 -19.60 11.47 1.25
C VAL A 160 -19.82 10.95 2.67
N ARG A 161 -19.06 11.44 3.65
CA ARG A 161 -19.23 11.08 5.06
C ARG A 161 -20.61 11.47 5.59
N GLN A 162 -20.99 12.75 5.46
CA GLN A 162 -22.28 13.26 5.93
C GLN A 162 -23.47 12.55 5.27
N ARG A 163 -23.42 12.35 3.95
CA ARG A 163 -24.54 11.74 3.19
C ARG A 163 -24.62 10.23 3.29
N ALA A 164 -23.50 9.53 3.54
CA ALA A 164 -23.55 8.10 3.85
C ALA A 164 -24.24 7.80 5.20
N HIS A 165 -24.38 8.81 6.08
CA HIS A 165 -25.05 8.71 7.37
C HIS A 165 -26.50 9.19 7.37
N ALA A 166 -26.92 10.02 6.40
CA ALA A 166 -28.32 10.35 6.21
C ALA A 166 -29.04 9.13 5.59
N PRO A 167 -29.95 8.44 6.31
CA PRO A 167 -30.86 7.51 5.66
C PRO A 167 -31.64 8.32 4.63
N ALA A 168 -31.88 7.74 3.45
CA ALA A 168 -32.70 8.33 2.40
C ALA A 168 -34.03 8.82 3.01
N ALA A 169 -34.14 10.13 3.23
CA ALA A 169 -35.39 10.77 3.57
C ALA A 169 -36.20 10.77 2.28
N ALA A 170 -37.23 9.93 2.25
CA ALA A 170 -38.27 10.01 1.23
C ALA A 170 -38.87 11.43 1.21
N PRO A 171 -39.28 11.92 0.03
CA PRO A 171 -39.65 13.32 -0.16
C PRO A 171 -41.03 13.61 0.43
N ALA A 172 -41.09 14.41 1.50
CA ALA A 172 -42.31 15.03 1.97
C ALA A 172 -42.41 16.45 1.39
N ALA A 173 -43.43 16.64 0.56
CA ALA A 173 -43.75 17.87 -0.13
C ALA A 173 -44.24 18.99 0.82
N ALA A 174 -43.87 20.23 0.48
CA ALA A 174 -44.59 21.50 0.62
C ALA A 174 -45.37 21.83 1.92
N ALA A 175 -44.77 22.71 2.75
CA ALA A 175 -45.21 24.02 3.29
C ALA A 175 -46.71 24.27 3.68
N PRO A 176 -47.06 25.28 4.54
CA PRO A 176 -46.26 26.44 4.97
C PRO A 176 -46.33 26.85 6.47
N GLU A 177 -45.40 27.74 6.81
CA GLU A 177 -45.40 28.85 7.78
C GLU A 177 -46.41 28.87 8.95
N LEU A 178 -45.90 29.02 10.18
CA LEU A 178 -46.28 30.10 11.09
C LEU A 178 -45.38 30.14 12.35
N LEU A 179 -44.98 31.37 12.70
CA LEU A 179 -44.48 31.89 13.99
C LEU A 179 -42.98 32.18 14.09
N GLU A 180 -42.72 33.42 13.67
CA GLU A 180 -41.66 34.33 14.04
C GLU A 180 -41.74 34.68 15.55
N GLY A 181 -40.61 34.62 16.27
CA GLY A 181 -40.48 35.23 17.60
C GLY A 181 -39.70 34.43 18.64
N ALA A 182 -38.35 34.42 18.56
CA ALA A 182 -37.48 34.46 19.73
C ALA A 182 -36.03 34.78 19.32
N ALA A 183 -35.48 35.82 19.94
CA ALA A 183 -34.15 36.42 19.74
C ALA A 183 -32.99 35.46 20.14
N PRO A 184 -31.72 35.85 19.92
CA PRO A 184 -30.64 34.94 19.53
C PRO A 184 -30.25 33.99 20.66
N ALA A 185 -30.45 32.70 20.43
CA ALA A 185 -29.71 31.69 21.16
C ALA A 185 -28.22 31.88 20.84
N THR A 186 -27.50 32.39 21.84
CA THR A 186 -26.05 32.27 22.00
C THR A 186 -25.54 31.03 21.28
N ALA A 187 -24.59 31.23 20.37
CA ALA A 187 -23.86 30.18 19.70
C ALA A 187 -23.25 29.23 20.74
N ALA A 188 -24.02 28.20 21.08
CA ALA A 188 -23.50 27.00 21.69
C ALA A 188 -22.45 26.48 20.71
N PRO A 189 -21.22 26.19 21.16
CA PRO A 189 -20.23 25.56 20.31
C PRO A 189 -20.87 24.32 19.71
N LEU A 190 -20.84 24.22 18.37
CA LEU A 190 -21.14 22.98 17.67
C LEU A 190 -20.46 21.84 18.46
N PRO A 191 -21.15 20.72 18.78
CA PRO A 191 -20.49 19.62 19.46
C PRO A 191 -19.30 19.23 18.59
N ASP A 192 -18.11 19.54 19.09
CA ASP A 192 -16.85 19.20 18.45
C ASP A 192 -16.96 17.71 18.12
N THR A 193 -17.00 17.39 16.83
CA THR A 193 -17.00 16.00 16.39
C THR A 193 -15.59 15.47 16.66
N HIS A 194 -15.35 15.05 17.90
CA HIS A 194 -14.03 14.65 18.39
C HIS A 194 -13.53 13.47 17.53
N GLU A 195 -12.54 13.74 16.68
CA GLU A 195 -11.74 12.67 16.09
C GLU A 195 -11.04 11.93 17.23
N GLN A 196 -11.57 10.77 17.63
CA GLN A 196 -10.91 9.99 18.65
C GLN A 196 -9.69 9.33 18.03
N VAL A 197 -8.51 9.86 18.34
CA VAL A 197 -7.24 9.28 17.87
C VAL A 197 -6.98 8.01 18.67
N LEU A 198 -7.09 6.86 18.00
CA LEU A 198 -6.88 5.54 18.58
C LEU A 198 -5.38 5.20 18.72
N LEU A 199 -4.57 5.59 17.74
CA LEU A 199 -3.13 5.29 17.74
C LEU A 199 -2.35 6.36 16.97
N ARG A 200 -1.21 6.76 17.53
CA ARG A 200 -0.16 7.51 16.81
C ARG A 200 1.14 6.73 16.92
N LEU A 201 1.86 6.60 15.80
CA LEU A 201 3.19 5.98 15.83
C LEU A 201 4.26 7.05 16.03
N SER A 202 5.18 6.77 16.96
CA SER A 202 6.36 7.61 17.14
C SER A 202 7.40 7.33 16.06
N THR A 203 8.33 8.27 15.82
CA THR A 203 9.46 8.05 14.92
C THR A 203 10.27 6.80 15.29
N TRP A 204 10.37 6.48 16.58
CA TRP A 204 11.04 5.29 17.06
C TRP A 204 10.30 3.99 16.69
N ASP A 205 8.98 4.01 16.69
CA ASP A 205 8.19 2.86 16.23
C ASP A 205 8.36 2.63 14.72
N LEU A 206 8.59 3.69 13.95
CA LEU A 206 8.92 3.59 12.51
C LEU A 206 10.32 3.00 12.29
N VAL A 207 11.29 3.37 13.12
CA VAL A 207 12.63 2.75 13.11
C VAL A 207 12.53 1.26 13.44
N LYS A 208 11.81 0.91 14.52
CA LYS A 208 11.52 -0.50 14.85
C LYS A 208 10.81 -1.21 13.71
N LEU A 209 9.85 -0.58 13.04
CA LEU A 209 9.15 -1.16 11.89
C LEU A 209 10.12 -1.46 10.75
N GLY A 210 11.00 -0.52 10.39
CA GLY A 210 12.02 -0.74 9.36
C GLY A 210 13.08 -1.78 9.75
N LEU A 211 13.37 -1.90 11.04
CA LEU A 211 14.27 -2.93 11.55
C LEU A 211 13.60 -4.31 11.61
N LEU A 212 12.34 -4.41 12.03
CA LEU A 212 11.67 -5.70 12.20
C LEU A 212 11.04 -6.22 10.90
N SER A 213 10.88 -5.34 9.90
CA SER A 213 10.30 -5.67 8.60
C SER A 213 11.35 -6.07 7.58
N ASN A 214 11.20 -7.27 7.01
CA ASN A 214 12.02 -7.73 5.89
C ASN A 214 11.56 -7.17 4.53
N ARG A 215 10.54 -6.29 4.49
CA ARG A 215 9.99 -5.79 3.21
C ARG A 215 11.01 -4.97 2.41
N GLY A 216 11.90 -4.22 3.08
CA GLY A 216 12.93 -3.45 2.40
C GLY A 216 14.02 -4.31 1.75
N TRP A 217 14.24 -5.54 2.24
CA TRP A 217 15.24 -6.45 1.67
C TRP A 217 14.89 -6.89 0.24
N VAL A 218 13.61 -6.94 -0.12
CA VAL A 218 13.21 -7.26 -1.50
C VAL A 218 13.72 -6.19 -2.47
N LEU A 219 13.64 -4.91 -2.09
CA LEU A 219 14.15 -3.80 -2.89
C LEU A 219 15.67 -3.79 -2.94
N VAL A 220 16.32 -4.10 -1.82
CA VAL A 220 17.78 -4.26 -1.75
C VAL A 220 18.26 -5.35 -2.71
N VAL A 221 17.67 -6.55 -2.63
CA VAL A 221 18.03 -7.70 -3.48
C VAL A 221 17.73 -7.40 -4.95
N ALA A 222 16.58 -6.78 -5.25
CA ALA A 222 16.25 -6.38 -6.62
C ALA A 222 17.22 -5.33 -7.17
N GLY A 223 17.57 -4.32 -6.35
CA GLY A 223 18.55 -3.29 -6.72
C GLY A 223 19.94 -3.87 -6.94
N LEU A 224 20.38 -4.78 -6.08
CA LEU A 224 21.65 -5.50 -6.25
C LEU A 224 21.63 -6.38 -7.50
N GLY A 225 20.54 -7.10 -7.75
CA GLY A 225 20.36 -7.89 -8.98
C GLY A 225 20.41 -7.03 -10.24
N LEU A 226 19.78 -5.86 -10.23
CA LEU A 226 19.84 -4.89 -11.32
C LEU A 226 21.26 -4.36 -11.51
N LEU A 227 21.96 -3.99 -10.44
CA LEU A 227 23.35 -3.53 -10.51
C LEU A 227 24.27 -4.60 -11.12
N VAL A 228 24.12 -5.86 -10.69
CA VAL A 228 24.85 -7.01 -11.24
C VAL A 228 24.51 -7.22 -12.72
N GLN A 229 23.27 -6.97 -13.13
CA GLN A 229 22.82 -7.13 -14.51
C GLN A 229 23.25 -5.99 -15.44
N LEU A 230 23.35 -4.76 -14.93
CA LEU A 230 23.82 -3.59 -15.66
C LEU A 230 25.35 -3.49 -15.69
N ALA A 231 26.04 -4.09 -14.71
CA ALA A 231 27.49 -4.09 -14.64
C ALA A 231 28.09 -4.95 -15.78
N PRO A 232 29.02 -4.40 -16.60
CA PRO A 232 29.71 -5.18 -17.60
C PRO A 232 30.40 -6.40 -16.97
N ARG A 233 30.20 -7.60 -17.53
CA ARG A 233 30.78 -8.85 -16.98
C ARG A 233 32.30 -8.76 -16.79
N ALA A 234 32.99 -8.06 -17.68
CA ALA A 234 34.44 -7.81 -17.61
C ALA A 234 34.85 -6.91 -16.43
N HIS A 235 33.96 -6.02 -15.98
CA HIS A 235 34.16 -5.21 -14.79
C HIS A 235 33.90 -6.02 -13.52
N MET A 236 32.87 -6.87 -13.52
CA MET A 236 32.55 -7.74 -12.40
C MET A 236 33.61 -8.82 -12.17
N TYR A 237 34.16 -9.42 -13.23
CA TYR A 237 35.30 -10.33 -13.13
C TYR A 237 36.55 -9.62 -12.60
N ARG A 238 36.81 -8.38 -13.04
CA ARG A 238 37.93 -7.57 -12.52
C ARG A 238 37.77 -7.24 -11.05
N VAL A 239 36.64 -6.68 -10.64
CA VAL A 239 36.36 -6.38 -9.22
C VAL A 239 36.41 -7.63 -8.35
N LEU A 240 35.92 -8.78 -8.84
CA LEU A 240 35.99 -10.04 -8.09
C LEU A 240 37.40 -10.63 -8.05
N ALA A 241 38.16 -10.52 -9.14
CA ALA A 241 39.53 -11.01 -9.21
C ALA A 241 40.52 -10.10 -8.46
N GLU A 242 40.35 -8.79 -8.53
CA GLU A 242 41.12 -7.76 -7.81
C GLU A 242 40.75 -7.78 -6.34
N GLY A 243 39.46 -7.72 -5.99
CA GLY A 243 39.01 -7.84 -4.59
C GLY A 243 39.34 -9.20 -3.97
N GLY A 244 39.30 -10.28 -4.74
CA GLY A 244 39.73 -11.61 -4.31
C GLY A 244 41.24 -11.69 -4.10
N ARG A 245 42.05 -11.15 -5.03
CA ARG A 245 43.51 -11.09 -4.89
C ARG A 245 43.97 -10.17 -3.78
N GLU A 246 43.28 -9.06 -3.55
CA GLU A 246 43.53 -8.18 -2.42
C GLU A 246 43.16 -8.89 -1.12
N ALA A 247 41.96 -9.47 -1.00
CA ALA A 247 41.52 -10.17 0.21
C ALA A 247 42.42 -11.37 0.58
N PHE A 248 42.83 -12.18 -0.41
CA PHE A 248 43.70 -13.35 -0.19
C PHE A 248 45.20 -13.01 -0.19
N GLY A 249 45.62 -11.94 -0.87
CA GLY A 249 47.01 -11.48 -0.94
C GLY A 249 47.47 -10.77 0.32
N TYR A 250 46.57 -10.09 1.04
CA TYR A 250 46.88 -9.58 2.38
C TYR A 250 47.02 -10.70 3.41
N ALA A 251 46.37 -11.85 3.23
CA ALA A 251 46.44 -12.96 4.20
C ALA A 251 47.84 -13.63 4.28
N SER A 252 48.65 -13.54 3.22
CA SER A 252 49.95 -14.23 3.13
C SER A 252 51.18 -13.39 3.51
N HIS A 253 51.05 -12.07 3.69
CA HIS A 253 52.18 -11.15 3.99
C HIS A 253 52.10 -10.43 5.35
N LEU A 254 51.20 -10.87 6.24
CA LEU A 254 51.00 -10.23 7.54
C LEU A 254 52.13 -10.55 8.55
N GLN A 255 53.13 -9.67 8.64
CA GLN A 255 53.87 -9.47 9.88
C GLN A 255 52.92 -8.93 10.97
N GLN A 256 53.15 -9.33 12.22
CA GLN A 256 52.24 -9.28 13.39
C GLN A 256 51.66 -7.89 13.77
N GLY A 257 52.05 -6.77 13.13
CA GLY A 257 51.60 -5.42 13.51
C GLY A 257 50.82 -4.62 12.44
N LEU A 258 51.12 -4.80 11.15
CA LEU A 258 50.64 -3.89 10.08
C LEU A 258 49.36 -4.31 9.37
N GLY A 259 48.83 -5.50 9.63
CA GLY A 259 47.52 -5.79 9.07
C GLY A 259 46.51 -6.42 9.98
N SER A 260 46.72 -6.32 11.29
CA SER A 260 45.58 -6.11 12.19
C SER A 260 44.86 -4.78 11.85
N THR A 261 45.59 -3.73 11.48
CA THR A 261 45.02 -2.43 11.07
C THR A 261 44.29 -2.51 9.72
N LEU A 262 44.90 -3.13 8.69
CA LEU A 262 44.24 -3.38 7.40
C LEU A 262 43.01 -4.27 7.56
N VAL A 263 43.08 -5.36 8.32
CA VAL A 263 41.92 -6.20 8.63
C VAL A 263 40.84 -5.40 9.36
N ALA A 264 41.21 -4.57 10.34
CA ALA A 264 40.26 -3.70 11.03
C ALA A 264 39.58 -2.69 10.09
N VAL A 265 40.32 -2.12 9.14
CA VAL A 265 39.77 -1.21 8.12
C VAL A 265 38.81 -1.95 7.20
N VAL A 266 39.16 -3.14 6.72
CA VAL A 266 38.28 -3.96 5.87
C VAL A 266 37.01 -4.37 6.64
N VAL A 267 37.15 -4.83 7.87
CA VAL A 267 36.01 -5.17 8.73
C VAL A 267 35.13 -3.94 8.98
N ALA A 268 35.72 -2.78 9.28
CA ALA A 268 35.00 -1.53 9.46
C ALA A 268 34.26 -1.11 8.18
N ALA A 269 34.88 -1.25 7.01
CA ALA A 269 34.26 -0.96 5.72
C ALA A 269 33.10 -1.92 5.41
N LEU A 270 33.25 -3.21 5.68
CA LEU A 270 32.18 -4.20 5.53
C LEU A 270 31.02 -3.94 6.49
N LEU A 271 31.32 -3.60 7.75
CA LEU A 271 30.32 -3.23 8.75
C LEU A 271 29.59 -1.95 8.36
N LEU A 272 30.30 -0.94 7.84
CA LEU A 272 29.72 0.30 7.35
C LEU A 272 28.81 0.05 6.14
N GLY A 273 29.27 -0.76 5.19
CA GLY A 273 28.47 -1.17 4.02
C GLY A 273 27.20 -1.93 4.44
N TRP A 274 27.32 -2.86 5.39
CA TRP A 274 26.18 -3.58 5.96
C TRP A 274 25.20 -2.64 6.68
N LEU A 275 25.71 -1.67 7.46
CA LEU A 275 24.90 -0.67 8.17
C LEU A 275 24.15 0.24 7.20
N LEU A 276 24.80 0.70 6.13
CA LEU A 276 24.19 1.49 5.06
C LEU A 276 23.07 0.71 4.37
N LEU A 277 23.34 -0.55 4.02
CA LEU A 277 22.34 -1.44 3.44
C LEU A 277 21.13 -1.62 4.38
N ARG A 278 21.41 -1.65 5.69
CA ARG A 278 20.40 -1.80 6.73
C ARG A 278 19.57 -0.54 6.98
N ALA A 279 20.15 0.64 6.77
CA ALA A 279 19.49 1.92 6.90
C ALA A 279 18.40 2.14 5.83
N LEU A 280 18.55 1.55 4.64
CA LEU A 280 17.60 1.73 3.53
C LEU A 280 16.16 1.27 3.87
N PRO A 281 15.90 0.05 4.38
CA PRO A 281 14.57 -0.35 4.87
C PRO A 281 13.99 0.58 5.94
N VAL A 282 14.85 1.12 6.82
CA VAL A 282 14.45 2.03 7.89
C VAL A 282 14.02 3.38 7.31
N ALA A 283 14.82 3.95 6.42
CA ALA A 283 14.48 5.17 5.71
C ALA A 283 13.16 5.01 4.95
N LEU A 284 12.97 3.91 4.20
CA LEU A 284 11.73 3.62 3.48
C LEU A 284 10.51 3.50 4.42
N ALA A 285 10.68 2.88 5.59
CA ALA A 285 9.61 2.78 6.58
C ALA A 285 9.23 4.16 7.15
N ILE A 286 10.23 5.00 7.46
CA ILE A 286 9.99 6.37 7.92
C ILE A 286 9.26 7.16 6.83
N LEU A 287 9.77 7.17 5.60
CA LEU A 287 9.16 7.90 4.48
C LEU A 287 7.69 7.50 4.24
N ARG A 288 7.37 6.21 4.39
CA ARG A 288 6.04 5.67 4.14
C ARG A 288 5.05 5.90 5.29
N TYR A 289 5.49 5.79 6.54
CA TYR A 289 4.60 5.81 7.71
C TYR A 289 4.83 7.02 8.63
N HIS A 290 5.57 8.04 8.16
CA HIS A 290 5.71 9.28 8.90
C HIS A 290 4.35 9.89 9.20
N GLY A 291 4.19 10.45 10.41
CA GLY A 291 2.95 11.08 10.84
C GLY A 291 1.76 10.12 10.89
N PHE A 292 2.00 8.81 11.08
CA PHE A 292 0.92 7.83 11.11
C PHE A 292 -0.06 8.10 12.25
N THR A 293 -1.34 8.25 11.90
CA THR A 293 -2.44 8.37 12.85
C THR A 293 -3.61 7.49 12.44
N LEU A 294 -4.11 6.71 13.39
CA LEU A 294 -5.37 5.98 13.30
C LEU A 294 -6.42 6.72 14.13
N GLY A 295 -7.50 7.14 13.49
CA GLY A 295 -8.65 7.77 14.13
C GLY A 295 -9.93 6.96 13.95
N GLU A 296 -10.88 7.16 14.84
CA GLU A 296 -12.27 6.72 14.70
C GLU A 296 -13.19 7.95 14.68
N GLN A 297 -14.05 8.04 13.66
CA GLN A 297 -15.07 9.08 13.50
C GLN A 297 -16.32 8.45 12.91
N ASP A 298 -17.49 8.68 13.51
CA ASP A 298 -18.80 8.25 12.96
C ASP A 298 -18.85 6.77 12.53
N ARG A 299 -18.23 5.85 13.30
CA ARG A 299 -18.08 4.42 12.97
C ARG A 299 -17.26 4.14 11.70
N ARG A 300 -16.44 5.08 11.27
CA ARG A 300 -15.41 4.91 10.23
C ARG A 300 -14.02 4.98 10.88
N LEU A 301 -13.10 4.19 10.35
CA LEU A 301 -11.70 4.22 10.72
C LEU A 301 -10.93 5.02 9.67
N THR A 302 -10.23 6.06 10.13
CA THR A 302 -9.40 6.93 9.30
C THR A 302 -7.93 6.62 9.55
N VAL A 303 -7.18 6.35 8.49
CA VAL A 303 -5.72 6.17 8.54
C VAL A 303 -5.08 7.29 7.73
N VAL A 304 -4.16 8.02 8.37
CA VAL A 304 -3.33 9.03 7.69
C VAL A 304 -1.87 8.59 7.81
N SER A 305 -1.13 8.61 6.70
CA SER A 305 0.30 8.26 6.71
C SER A 305 1.08 8.85 5.52
N GLY A 306 2.39 9.05 5.72
CA GLY A 306 3.35 9.35 4.66
C GLY A 306 3.98 10.74 4.78
N LEU A 307 5.29 10.80 4.50
CA LEU A 307 6.04 12.07 4.49
C LEU A 307 5.93 12.78 3.14
N PHE A 308 6.27 12.06 2.07
CA PHE A 308 6.30 12.59 0.70
C PHE A 308 4.95 12.41 -0.01
N SER A 309 4.39 11.21 0.09
CA SER A 309 3.06 10.88 -0.41
C SER A 309 2.11 10.73 0.77
N ARG A 310 1.36 11.78 1.07
CA ARG A 310 0.40 11.77 2.18
C ARG A 310 -0.88 11.08 1.69
N THR A 311 -1.22 9.97 2.34
CA THR A 311 -2.42 9.20 2.04
C THR A 311 -3.35 9.25 3.25
N ARG A 312 -4.60 9.64 3.02
CA ARG A 312 -5.71 9.57 3.97
C ARG A 312 -6.73 8.58 3.45
N SER A 313 -7.05 7.57 4.24
CA SER A 313 -8.00 6.53 3.83
C SER A 313 -9.04 6.30 4.91
N SER A 314 -10.30 6.12 4.52
CA SER A 314 -11.44 6.04 5.44
C SER A 314 -12.35 4.87 5.11
N VAL A 315 -12.47 3.91 6.03
CA VAL A 315 -13.29 2.69 5.85
C VAL A 315 -14.39 2.60 6.91
N ALA A 316 -15.61 2.29 6.49
CA ALA A 316 -16.72 2.04 7.41
C ALA A 316 -16.54 0.71 8.16
N ARG A 317 -16.68 0.74 9.49
CA ARG A 317 -16.48 -0.43 10.38
C ARG A 317 -17.33 -1.64 10.00
N ARG A 318 -18.57 -1.42 9.56
CA ARG A 318 -19.51 -2.48 9.13
C ARG A 318 -19.08 -3.29 7.91
N ARG A 319 -18.11 -2.79 7.12
CA ARG A 319 -17.62 -3.45 5.89
C ARG A 319 -16.36 -4.28 6.12
N ILE A 320 -15.76 -4.19 7.30
CA ILE A 320 -14.60 -5.00 7.67
C ILE A 320 -15.10 -6.42 7.94
N GLN A 321 -14.66 -7.38 7.12
CA GLN A 321 -15.07 -8.77 7.20
C GLN A 321 -14.11 -9.61 8.04
N ALA A 322 -12.82 -9.33 7.93
CA ALA A 322 -11.79 -10.04 8.68
C ALA A 322 -10.81 -9.07 9.33
N TRP A 323 -10.41 -9.42 10.56
CA TRP A 323 -9.35 -8.77 11.32
C TRP A 323 -8.21 -9.76 11.45
N THR A 324 -7.04 -9.44 10.91
CA THR A 324 -5.87 -10.32 10.95
C THR A 324 -4.78 -9.68 11.79
N LEU A 325 -4.46 -10.32 12.93
CA LEU A 325 -3.26 -10.01 13.69
C LEU A 325 -2.12 -10.86 13.17
N GLN A 326 -1.06 -10.21 12.68
CA GLN A 326 0.12 -10.89 12.14
C GLN A 326 1.38 -10.54 12.93
N GLU A 327 2.23 -11.53 13.17
CA GLU A 327 3.56 -11.33 13.74
C GLU A 327 4.61 -12.20 13.04
N THR A 328 5.74 -11.60 12.67
CA THR A 328 6.94 -12.34 12.23
C THR A 328 7.74 -12.85 13.43
N LEU A 329 8.70 -13.77 13.22
CA LEU A 329 9.58 -14.23 14.31
C LEU A 329 10.29 -13.08 15.03
N LEU A 330 10.81 -12.10 14.27
CA LEU A 330 11.47 -10.93 14.84
C LEU A 330 10.45 -10.10 15.63
N GLN A 331 9.28 -9.80 15.05
CA GLN A 331 8.25 -9.04 15.76
C GLN A 331 7.81 -9.74 17.06
N ARG A 332 7.70 -11.07 17.05
CA ARG A 332 7.39 -11.87 18.24
C ARG A 332 8.46 -11.77 19.32
N LEU A 333 9.74 -11.80 18.94
CA LEU A 333 10.85 -11.64 19.88
C LEU A 333 10.83 -10.26 20.56
N PHE A 334 10.40 -9.23 19.83
CA PHE A 334 10.30 -7.85 20.32
C PHE A 334 8.90 -7.47 20.86
N GLY A 335 7.97 -8.42 21.00
CA GLY A 335 6.62 -8.19 21.53
C GLY A 335 5.72 -7.28 20.68
N GLN A 336 5.97 -7.22 19.37
CA GLN A 336 5.26 -6.37 18.41
C GLN A 336 4.31 -7.19 17.53
N ARG A 337 3.22 -6.56 17.07
CA ARG A 337 2.24 -7.15 16.15
C ARG A 337 1.80 -6.15 15.09
N GLN A 338 1.34 -6.68 13.96
CA GLN A 338 0.70 -5.95 12.87
C GLN A 338 -0.81 -6.24 12.93
N LEU A 339 -1.66 -5.22 12.80
CA LEU A 339 -3.12 -5.38 12.65
C LEU A 339 -3.52 -5.04 11.22
N ARG A 340 -4.21 -5.98 10.57
CA ARG A 340 -4.67 -5.88 9.19
C ARG A 340 -6.18 -6.07 9.14
N ILE A 341 -6.81 -5.42 8.17
CA ILE A 341 -8.23 -5.57 7.91
C ILE A 341 -8.44 -5.99 6.46
N ASP A 342 -9.40 -6.88 6.25
CA ASP A 342 -9.90 -7.23 4.93
C ASP A 342 -11.34 -6.74 4.81
N SER A 343 -11.60 -5.98 3.74
CA SER A 343 -12.89 -5.37 3.43
C SER A 343 -13.57 -6.14 2.29
N ALA A 344 -14.90 -6.24 2.36
CA ALA A 344 -15.75 -6.93 1.39
C ALA A 344 -15.57 -6.50 -0.08
N ALA A 345 -15.07 -5.28 -0.32
CA ALA A 345 -14.93 -4.69 -1.64
C ALA A 345 -13.53 -4.88 -2.27
N GLY A 346 -12.54 -5.34 -1.51
CA GLY A 346 -11.14 -5.39 -1.93
C GLY A 346 -10.71 -6.77 -2.40
N GLY A 347 -10.92 -7.09 -3.68
CA GLY A 347 -10.38 -8.32 -4.27
C GLY A 347 -8.83 -8.38 -4.19
N PRO A 348 -8.23 -9.58 -4.17
CA PRO A 348 -6.77 -9.74 -4.10
C PRO A 348 -6.01 -9.17 -5.32
N ALA A 349 -6.70 -8.87 -6.42
CA ALA A 349 -6.10 -8.63 -7.75
C ALA A 349 -5.53 -7.21 -8.00
N HIS A 350 -5.89 -6.17 -7.24
CA HIS A 350 -5.42 -4.81 -7.51
C HIS A 350 -4.34 -4.38 -6.51
N GLY A 351 -3.07 -4.48 -6.94
CA GLY A 351 -1.86 -4.30 -6.11
C GLY A 351 -1.59 -2.90 -5.56
N HIS A 352 -2.50 -1.93 -5.71
CA HIS A 352 -2.27 -0.53 -5.37
C HIS A 352 -2.84 -0.10 -3.99
N HIS A 353 -3.79 -0.84 -3.39
CA HIS A 353 -4.46 -0.47 -2.13
C HIS A 353 -3.84 -1.15 -0.89
N ARG A 354 -2.53 -0.92 -0.66
CA ARG A 354 -1.78 -1.49 0.48
C ARG A 354 -1.99 -0.76 1.81
N ALA A 355 -2.36 0.53 1.81
CA ALA A 355 -2.45 1.33 3.02
C ALA A 355 -3.57 0.86 3.96
N LEU A 356 -4.74 0.51 3.42
CA LEU A 356 -5.89 0.04 4.20
C LEU A 356 -5.79 -1.42 4.65
N ARG A 357 -5.07 -2.25 3.90
CA ARG A 357 -4.77 -3.63 4.32
C ARG A 357 -3.90 -3.69 5.57
N GLU A 358 -3.29 -2.58 5.99
CA GLU A 358 -2.40 -2.48 7.14
C GLU A 358 -2.90 -1.40 8.10
N LEU A 359 -4.03 -1.66 8.78
CA LEU A 359 -4.65 -0.74 9.75
C LEU A 359 -3.69 -0.28 10.85
N VAL A 360 -2.79 -1.16 11.32
CA VAL A 360 -1.66 -0.81 12.19
C VAL A 360 -0.42 -1.56 11.70
N PRO A 361 0.62 -0.86 11.22
CA PRO A 361 1.79 -1.52 10.65
C PRO A 361 2.68 -2.20 11.72
N LEU A 362 2.80 -1.59 12.90
CA LEU A 362 3.52 -2.16 14.05
C LEU A 362 3.01 -1.51 15.34
N ALA A 363 2.61 -2.30 16.33
CA ALA A 363 2.36 -1.83 17.68
C ALA A 363 2.63 -2.94 18.72
N PRO A 364 2.87 -2.59 19.99
CA PRO A 364 2.99 -3.57 21.06
C PRO A 364 1.75 -4.47 21.15
N GLN A 365 1.95 -5.74 21.50
CA GLN A 365 0.86 -6.71 21.63
C GLN A 365 -0.34 -6.18 22.44
N ALA A 366 -0.09 -5.56 23.60
CA ALA A 366 -1.14 -5.03 24.48
C ALA A 366 -1.94 -3.88 23.85
N VAL A 367 -1.31 -3.08 22.98
CA VAL A 367 -2.00 -2.01 22.23
C VAL A 367 -2.92 -2.61 21.18
N CYS A 368 -2.43 -3.60 20.42
CA CYS A 368 -3.26 -4.30 19.45
C CYS A 368 -4.47 -5.01 20.10
N GLU A 369 -4.27 -5.63 21.26
CA GLU A 369 -5.36 -6.29 22.00
C GLU A 369 -6.39 -5.28 22.50
N ARG A 370 -5.96 -4.13 23.05
CA ARG A 370 -6.87 -3.04 23.42
C ARG A 370 -7.63 -2.46 22.23
N LEU A 371 -6.96 -2.28 21.08
CA LEU A 371 -7.61 -1.81 19.86
C LEU A 371 -8.66 -2.80 19.37
N VAL A 372 -8.36 -4.10 19.39
CA VAL A 372 -9.33 -5.14 19.01
C VAL A 372 -10.51 -5.15 19.98
N GLN A 373 -10.29 -5.04 21.29
CA GLN A 373 -11.36 -4.94 22.28
C GLN A 373 -12.23 -3.69 22.09
N HIS A 374 -11.63 -2.53 21.81
CA HIS A 374 -12.37 -1.30 21.50
C HIS A 374 -13.19 -1.40 20.21
N LEU A 375 -12.61 -2.00 19.17
CA LEU A 375 -13.23 -2.17 17.85
C LEU A 375 -14.20 -3.35 17.78
N LEU A 376 -14.19 -4.25 18.76
CA LEU A 376 -15.08 -5.40 18.87
C LEU A 376 -15.44 -5.61 20.37
N PRO A 377 -16.18 -4.67 21.01
CA PRO A 377 -16.43 -4.70 22.45
C PRO A 377 -17.30 -5.88 22.88
N GLN A 378 -18.02 -6.46 21.94
CA GLN A 378 -18.85 -7.64 22.15
C GLN A 378 -18.03 -8.94 22.20
N LEU A 379 -16.71 -8.86 21.99
CA LEU A 379 -15.84 -10.02 21.85
C LEU A 379 -14.86 -10.11 23.02
N GLN A 380 -14.81 -11.29 23.65
CA GLN A 380 -13.76 -11.62 24.61
C GLN A 380 -12.50 -12.02 23.84
N TRP A 381 -11.65 -11.02 23.57
CA TRP A 381 -10.33 -11.24 22.97
C TRP A 381 -9.23 -11.11 24.03
N PRO A 382 -8.30 -12.08 24.17
CA PRO A 382 -8.14 -13.31 23.38
C PRO A 382 -9.17 -14.41 23.74
N PRO A 383 -9.52 -15.31 22.79
CA PRO A 383 -10.51 -16.37 23.05
C PRO A 383 -10.03 -17.35 24.12
N ALA A 384 -10.94 -17.68 25.05
CA ALA A 384 -10.67 -18.48 26.25
C ALA A 384 -10.33 -19.95 25.93
N HIS A 385 -11.07 -20.58 25.01
CA HIS A 385 -10.86 -21.98 24.62
C HIS A 385 -10.45 -22.04 23.15
N ARG A 386 -9.42 -22.84 22.83
CA ARG A 386 -8.98 -23.05 21.44
C ARG A 386 -8.97 -24.53 21.14
N GLN A 387 -9.59 -24.92 20.02
CA GLN A 387 -9.57 -26.29 19.58
C GLN A 387 -8.34 -26.51 18.68
N PRO A 388 -7.40 -27.39 19.07
CA PRO A 388 -6.24 -27.71 18.25
C PRO A 388 -6.67 -28.55 17.04
N VAL A 389 -5.98 -28.39 15.92
CA VAL A 389 -6.17 -29.27 14.76
C VAL A 389 -5.35 -30.55 14.94
N ALA A 390 -5.87 -31.68 14.43
CA ALA A 390 -5.17 -32.96 14.46
C ALA A 390 -3.77 -32.85 13.83
N THR A 391 -2.73 -33.07 14.63
CA THR A 391 -1.33 -32.86 14.24
C THR A 391 -0.86 -33.76 13.10
N ARG A 392 -1.59 -34.84 12.80
CA ARG A 392 -1.29 -35.79 11.72
C ARG A 392 -1.26 -35.16 10.33
N GLY A 393 -1.90 -34.01 10.11
CA GLY A 393 -1.89 -33.32 8.81
C GLY A 393 -0.56 -32.67 8.41
N TRP A 394 0.48 -32.71 9.26
CA TRP A 394 1.77 -32.08 9.00
C TRP A 394 2.45 -32.57 7.72
N TRP A 395 2.25 -33.84 7.34
CA TRP A 395 2.87 -34.42 6.14
C TRP A 395 2.42 -33.72 4.85
N ARG A 396 1.17 -33.22 4.80
CA ARG A 396 0.64 -32.47 3.66
C ARG A 396 1.38 -31.16 3.45
N LEU A 397 1.70 -30.47 4.55
CA LEU A 397 2.49 -29.23 4.53
C LEU A 397 3.95 -29.47 4.14
N SER A 398 4.46 -30.70 4.31
CA SER A 398 5.83 -31.06 3.91
C SER A 398 5.97 -31.54 2.48
N LEU A 399 4.87 -31.80 1.74
CA LEU A 399 4.93 -32.33 0.37
C LEU A 399 5.72 -31.41 -0.58
N ASP A 400 5.48 -30.10 -0.50
CA ASP A 400 6.18 -29.12 -1.33
C ASP A 400 7.70 -29.16 -1.09
N GLY A 401 8.12 -29.26 0.18
CA GLY A 401 9.53 -29.40 0.54
C GLY A 401 10.11 -30.74 0.09
N LEU A 402 9.36 -31.83 0.27
CA LEU A 402 9.76 -33.18 -0.11
C LEU A 402 9.91 -33.36 -1.63
N LEU A 403 9.16 -32.60 -2.44
CA LEU A 403 9.19 -32.72 -3.90
C LEU A 403 10.11 -31.69 -4.55
N LEU A 404 10.04 -30.42 -4.13
CA LEU A 404 10.80 -29.34 -4.78
C LEU A 404 12.28 -29.37 -4.40
N VAL A 405 12.63 -29.65 -3.14
CA VAL A 405 14.03 -29.66 -2.69
C VAL A 405 14.88 -30.69 -3.44
N PRO A 406 14.49 -31.97 -3.57
CA PRO A 406 15.27 -32.92 -4.37
C PRO A 406 15.26 -32.60 -5.86
N LEU A 407 14.16 -32.07 -6.42
CA LEU A 407 14.10 -31.65 -7.82
C LEU A 407 15.10 -30.51 -8.12
N ILE A 408 15.11 -29.48 -7.27
CA ILE A 408 16.05 -28.36 -7.36
C ILE A 408 17.49 -28.85 -7.18
N SER A 409 17.72 -29.77 -6.23
CA SER A 409 19.03 -30.36 -6.00
C SER A 409 19.49 -31.15 -7.23
N ALA A 410 18.64 -31.98 -7.83
CA ALA A 410 18.94 -32.71 -9.05
C ALA A 410 19.30 -31.76 -10.21
N ALA A 411 18.52 -30.71 -10.43
CA ALA A 411 18.80 -29.71 -11.46
C ALA A 411 20.12 -28.97 -11.23
N LEU A 412 20.43 -28.60 -9.98
CA LEU A 412 21.68 -27.93 -9.63
C LEU A 412 22.88 -28.86 -9.72
N THR A 413 22.74 -30.15 -9.39
CA THR A 413 23.84 -31.12 -9.52
C THR A 413 24.28 -31.30 -10.96
N TRP A 414 23.35 -31.21 -11.92
CA TRP A 414 23.68 -31.25 -13.35
C TRP A 414 24.61 -30.11 -13.78
N ARG A 415 24.47 -28.92 -13.16
CA ARG A 415 25.26 -27.73 -13.53
C ARG A 415 26.52 -27.53 -12.68
N TRP A 416 26.44 -27.81 -11.38
CA TRP A 416 27.48 -27.47 -10.37
C TRP A 416 28.02 -28.69 -9.62
N GLY A 417 27.70 -29.92 -10.07
CA GLY A 417 28.22 -31.16 -9.48
C GLY A 417 27.79 -31.36 -8.02
N PRO A 418 28.67 -31.78 -7.10
CA PRO A 418 28.29 -32.11 -5.72
C PRO A 418 27.78 -30.90 -4.92
N LEU A 419 28.14 -29.68 -5.30
CA LEU A 419 27.60 -28.45 -4.69
C LEU A 419 26.09 -28.31 -4.91
N GLY A 420 25.55 -28.96 -5.93
CA GLY A 420 24.11 -29.02 -6.17
C GLY A 420 23.31 -29.81 -5.11
N LEU A 421 23.98 -30.55 -4.22
CA LEU A 421 23.33 -31.27 -3.12
C LEU A 421 23.04 -30.39 -1.89
N LEU A 422 23.64 -29.19 -1.80
CA LEU A 422 23.45 -28.28 -0.68
C LEU A 422 21.97 -27.98 -0.32
N PRO A 423 21.03 -27.85 -1.28
CA PRO A 423 19.63 -27.60 -0.93
C PRO A 423 18.98 -28.74 -0.13
N LEU A 424 19.48 -29.98 -0.20
CA LEU A 424 18.97 -31.11 0.61
C LEU A 424 19.08 -30.83 2.12
N ALA A 425 20.02 -30.00 2.56
CA ALA A 425 20.13 -29.57 3.96
C ALA A 425 18.90 -28.79 4.44
N TRP A 426 18.09 -28.22 3.53
CA TRP A 426 16.83 -27.53 3.86
C TRP A 426 15.68 -28.48 4.22
N LEU A 427 15.76 -29.74 3.78
CA LEU A 427 14.73 -30.74 3.96
C LEU A 427 14.37 -30.98 5.44
N PRO A 428 15.31 -31.23 6.38
CA PRO A 428 14.99 -31.36 7.81
C PRO A 428 14.36 -30.09 8.39
N VAL A 429 14.81 -28.90 7.95
CA VAL A 429 14.26 -27.61 8.40
C VAL A 429 12.81 -27.46 7.95
N SER A 430 12.49 -27.82 6.70
CA SER A 430 11.12 -27.78 6.18
C SER A 430 10.17 -28.74 6.90
N LEU A 431 10.63 -29.97 7.19
CA LEU A 431 9.86 -30.98 7.91
C LEU A 431 9.55 -30.52 9.34
N TRP A 432 10.56 -29.99 10.02
CA TRP A 432 10.41 -29.44 11.36
C TRP A 432 9.47 -28.23 11.37
N ALA A 433 9.61 -27.31 10.42
CA ALA A 433 8.74 -26.15 10.28
C ALA A 433 7.27 -26.55 10.02
N ALA A 434 7.03 -27.55 9.16
CA ALA A 434 5.69 -28.08 8.88
C ALA A 434 5.04 -28.67 10.14
N ARG A 435 5.80 -29.45 10.93
CA ARG A 435 5.33 -29.99 12.21
C ARG A 435 4.99 -28.89 13.21
N GLN A 436 5.85 -27.89 13.34
CA GLN A 436 5.63 -26.75 14.24
C GLN A 436 4.44 -25.88 13.81
N GLN A 437 4.26 -25.67 12.51
CA GLN A 437 3.12 -24.98 11.97
C GLN A 437 1.83 -25.73 12.33
N MET A 438 1.78 -27.04 12.09
CA MET A 438 0.61 -27.86 12.37
C MET A 438 0.24 -27.85 13.86
N ALA A 439 1.23 -27.97 14.75
CA ALA A 439 1.02 -27.95 16.20
C ALA A 439 0.44 -26.63 16.74
N ARG A 440 0.57 -25.54 15.98
CA ARG A 440 0.12 -24.19 16.37
C ARG A 440 -1.17 -23.76 15.68
N ILE A 441 -1.68 -24.56 14.74
CA ILE A 441 -2.97 -24.30 14.12
C ILE A 441 -4.05 -24.63 15.14
N GLY A 442 -4.93 -23.66 15.36
CA GLY A 442 -6.09 -23.83 16.20
C GLY A 442 -7.20 -22.91 15.74
N TRP A 443 -8.42 -23.29 16.04
CA TRP A 443 -9.58 -22.51 15.68
C TRP A 443 -10.51 -22.37 16.89
N HIS A 444 -11.33 -21.34 16.84
CA HIS A 444 -12.40 -21.07 17.79
C HIS A 444 -13.58 -20.55 17.00
N VAL A 445 -14.73 -21.19 17.18
CA VAL A 445 -15.99 -20.76 16.57
C VAL A 445 -16.89 -20.27 17.69
N ASP A 446 -17.40 -19.07 17.53
CA ASP A 446 -18.41 -18.45 18.38
C ASP A 446 -19.62 -18.08 17.51
N ALA A 447 -20.76 -17.76 18.12
CA ALA A 447 -21.98 -17.38 17.41
C ALA A 447 -21.82 -16.16 16.50
N ARG A 448 -20.77 -15.35 16.70
CA ARG A 448 -20.53 -14.11 15.96
C ARG A 448 -19.27 -14.12 15.09
N LEU A 449 -18.34 -15.06 15.28
CA LEU A 449 -17.13 -15.12 14.45
C LEU A 449 -16.46 -16.49 14.41
N VAL A 450 -15.56 -16.62 13.44
CA VAL A 450 -14.60 -17.71 13.33
C VAL A 450 -13.20 -17.12 13.50
N ALA A 451 -12.50 -17.52 14.57
CA ALA A 451 -11.12 -17.15 14.79
C ALA A 451 -10.23 -18.33 14.39
N VAL A 452 -9.31 -18.07 13.46
CA VAL A 452 -8.30 -19.03 13.05
C VAL A 452 -6.93 -18.49 13.42
N ARG A 453 -6.13 -19.34 14.05
CA ARG A 453 -4.71 -19.09 14.31
C ARG A 453 -3.93 -20.13 13.52
N GLY A 454 -2.89 -19.69 12.83
CA GLY A 454 -1.99 -20.58 12.13
C GLY A 454 -0.60 -19.97 12.01
N GLY A 455 0.34 -20.75 11.50
CA GLY A 455 1.65 -20.25 11.12
C GLY A 455 2.74 -20.34 12.21
N TRP A 456 3.97 -20.51 11.73
CA TRP A 456 5.18 -20.64 12.55
C TRP A 456 6.12 -19.43 12.36
N TRP A 457 6.55 -19.21 11.12
CA TRP A 457 7.45 -18.12 10.72
C TRP A 457 6.74 -16.75 10.68
N ARG A 458 5.49 -16.79 10.22
CA ARG A 458 4.51 -15.71 10.26
C ARG A 458 3.27 -16.31 10.88
N ARG A 459 2.82 -15.73 11.98
CA ARG A 459 1.65 -16.18 12.74
C ARG A 459 0.52 -15.19 12.58
#